data_AF-A0A939GMM3-F1
#
_entry.id   AF-A0A939GMM3-F1
#
_cell.length_a   1.000
_cell.length_b   1.000
_cell.length_c   1.000
_cell.angle_alpha   90.00
_cell.angle_beta   90.00
_cell.angle_gamma   90.00
#
_symmetry.space_group_name_H-M   'P 1'
#
loop_
_entity.id
_entity.type
_entity.pdbx_description
1 polymer ?
#
loop_
_entity_poly.entity_id
_entity_poly.type
_entity_poly.pdbx_seq_one_letter_code
_entity_poly.pdbx_strand_id
1 'polypeptide(L)'
;MYTIGFIKTERPDVLINPDMCRSVNELHNWLTAFLNKDDFSLSPAITQKGLVTALQPGKPVQMNITGYQVALLFGKDEVIQDATSRFIHLVPRQKGHYPVQRVDAMSIPD
;
A
#
# COMPACT_ATOMS: atom_id res chain seq x y z
N MET A 1 9.02 -11.39 -4.65
CA MET A 1 7.58 -11.11 -4.56
C MET A 1 7.41 -9.90 -3.66
N TYR A 2 6.43 -9.04 -3.95
CA TYR A 2 6.20 -7.79 -3.22
C TYR A 2 4.77 -7.79 -2.68
N THR A 3 4.60 -7.16 -1.52
CA THR A 3 3.31 -7.01 -0.87
C THR A 3 3.04 -5.54 -0.67
N ILE A 4 1.82 -5.10 -0.95
CA ILE A 4 1.34 -3.74 -0.74
C ILE A 4 -0.01 -3.78 -0.03
N GLY A 5 -0.23 -2.92 0.95
CA GLY A 5 -1.50 -2.80 1.63
C GLY A 5 -1.59 -1.49 2.39
N PHE A 6 -2.70 -1.29 3.07
CA PHE A 6 -2.91 -0.14 3.93
C PHE A 6 -2.53 -0.49 5.36
N ILE A 7 -2.06 0.49 6.12
CA ILE A 7 -1.91 0.42 7.57
C ILE A 7 -2.60 1.62 8.19
N LYS A 8 -3.05 1.50 9.44
CA LYS A 8 -3.36 2.69 10.24
C LYS A 8 -2.05 3.35 10.64
N THR A 9 -1.97 4.68 10.58
CA THR A 9 -0.77 5.40 11.03
C THR A 9 -0.50 5.21 12.52
N GLU A 10 -1.55 5.02 13.31
CA GLU A 10 -1.50 4.76 14.75
C GLU A 10 -1.26 3.28 15.13
N ARG A 11 -1.53 2.35 14.22
CA ARG A 11 -1.33 0.89 14.40
C ARG A 11 -0.70 0.29 13.14
N PRO A 12 0.61 0.50 12.93
CA PRO A 12 1.31 0.07 11.72
C PRO A 12 1.56 -1.46 11.67
N ASP A 13 1.21 -2.18 12.72
CA ASP A 13 1.39 -3.63 12.86
C ASP A 13 0.33 -4.46 12.12
N VAL A 14 -0.74 -3.82 11.62
CA VAL A 14 -1.83 -4.50 10.91
C VAL A 14 -1.87 -4.07 9.44
N LEU A 15 -1.61 -5.02 8.55
CA LEU A 15 -1.74 -4.81 7.11
C LEU A 15 -3.16 -5.10 6.63
N ILE A 16 -3.77 -4.10 5.99
CA ILE A 16 -5.16 -4.07 5.58
C ILE A 16 -5.22 -4.16 4.05
N ASN A 17 -6.07 -5.05 3.55
CA ASN A 17 -6.26 -5.34 2.15
C ASN A 17 -4.94 -5.59 1.39
N PRO A 18 -4.10 -6.53 1.87
CA PRO A 18 -2.85 -6.85 1.19
C PRO A 18 -3.10 -7.36 -0.22
N ASP A 19 -2.39 -6.75 -1.16
CA ASP A 19 -2.27 -7.17 -2.54
C ASP A 19 -0.84 -7.64 -2.82
N MET A 20 -0.73 -8.61 -3.72
CA MET A 20 0.54 -9.26 -4.03
C MET A 20 0.98 -8.90 -5.43
N CYS A 21 2.13 -8.25 -5.53
CA CYS A 21 2.75 -7.90 -6.81
C CYS A 21 3.91 -8.85 -7.09
N ARG A 22 3.91 -9.47 -8.27
CA ARG A 22 4.97 -10.41 -8.67
C ARG A 22 6.26 -9.70 -9.05
N SER A 23 6.16 -8.43 -9.44
CA SER A 23 7.25 -7.62 -9.97
C SER A 23 7.16 -6.18 -9.48
N VAL A 24 8.29 -5.46 -9.48
CA VAL A 24 8.34 -4.00 -9.23
C VAL A 24 7.46 -3.25 -10.23
N ASN A 25 7.35 -3.75 -11.47
CA ASN A 25 6.47 -3.18 -12.48
C ASN A 25 4.98 -3.31 -12.11
N GLU A 26 4.55 -4.45 -11.56
CA GLU A 26 3.17 -4.62 -11.08
C GLU A 26 2.88 -3.70 -9.89
N LEU A 27 3.84 -3.55 -8.98
CA LEU A 27 3.72 -2.64 -7.84
C LEU A 27 3.64 -1.17 -8.28
N HIS A 28 4.47 -0.78 -9.25
CA HIS A 28 4.43 0.56 -9.84
C HIS A 28 3.09 0.85 -10.54
N ASN A 29 2.56 -0.13 -11.29
CA ASN A 29 1.24 -0.03 -11.90
C ASN A 29 0.13 0.09 -10.86
N TRP A 30 0.20 -0.71 -9.78
CA TRP A 30 -0.76 -0.64 -8.68
C TRP A 30 -0.78 0.74 -8.05
N LEU A 31 0.39 1.27 -7.70
CA LEU A 31 0.53 2.61 -7.12
C LEU A 31 0.00 3.67 -8.08
N THR A 32 0.42 3.64 -9.34
CA THR A 32 0.00 4.61 -10.36
C THR A 32 -1.52 4.58 -10.53
N ALA A 33 -2.15 3.40 -10.55
CA ALA A 33 -3.59 3.28 -10.68
C ALA A 33 -4.37 3.72 -9.43
N PHE A 34 -3.82 3.49 -8.23
CA PHE A 34 -4.39 3.99 -6.98
C PHE A 34 -4.35 5.52 -6.91
N LEU A 35 -3.22 6.12 -7.34
CA LEU A 35 -2.95 7.55 -7.20
C LEU A 35 -3.58 8.39 -8.31
N ASN A 36 -3.66 7.87 -9.54
CA ASN A 36 -4.28 8.58 -10.67
C ASN A 36 -5.79 8.74 -10.55
N LYS A 37 -6.46 8.02 -9.63
CA LYS A 37 -7.91 7.87 -9.72
C LYS A 37 -8.71 9.06 -9.21
N ASP A 38 -8.25 9.83 -8.22
CA ASP A 38 -9.06 10.97 -7.74
C ASP A 38 -8.28 12.19 -7.19
N ASP A 39 -7.38 12.12 -6.21
CA ASP A 39 -6.99 13.39 -5.53
C ASP A 39 -5.57 13.40 -4.91
N PHE A 40 -4.76 12.38 -5.19
CA PHE A 40 -3.46 12.23 -4.53
C PHE A 40 -2.33 12.82 -5.38
N SER A 41 -2.22 14.16 -5.38
CA SER A 41 -1.06 14.86 -5.96
C SER A 41 0.22 14.51 -5.18
N LEU A 42 0.87 13.42 -5.53
CA LEU A 42 2.20 13.10 -5.00
C LEU A 42 3.24 13.96 -5.71
N SER A 43 3.75 14.93 -4.96
CA SER A 43 4.99 15.63 -5.31
C SER A 43 6.11 15.03 -4.46
N PRO A 44 7.01 14.20 -5.03
CA PRO A 44 7.24 13.89 -6.45
C PRO A 44 6.47 12.67 -7.00
N ALA A 45 6.33 12.60 -8.33
CA ALA A 45 5.75 11.45 -9.04
C ALA A 45 6.53 10.16 -8.74
N ILE A 46 5.81 9.07 -8.46
CA ILE A 46 6.42 7.75 -8.22
C ILE A 46 7.01 7.24 -9.54
N THR A 47 8.34 7.27 -9.64
CA THR A 47 9.06 6.65 -10.75
C THR A 47 9.44 5.22 -10.41
N GLN A 48 9.46 4.35 -11.42
CA GLN A 48 9.90 2.97 -11.24
C GLN A 48 11.32 2.87 -10.66
N LYS A 49 12.23 3.76 -11.07
CA LYS A 49 13.59 3.85 -10.51
C LYS A 49 13.57 4.21 -9.03
N GLY A 50 12.78 5.21 -8.64
CA GLY A 50 12.60 5.58 -7.23
C GLY A 50 12.05 4.42 -6.39
N LEU A 51 11.13 3.63 -6.96
CA LEU A 51 10.59 2.44 -6.32
C LEU A 51 11.66 1.35 -6.11
N VAL A 52 12.49 1.08 -7.12
CA VAL A 52 13.61 0.13 -6.99
C VAL A 52 14.57 0.56 -5.89
N THR A 53 14.93 1.85 -5.84
CA THR A 53 15.79 2.40 -4.79
C THR A 53 15.14 2.31 -3.41
N ALA A 54 13.85 2.62 -3.31
CA ALA A 54 13.10 2.54 -2.05
C ALA A 54 12.88 1.11 -1.54
N LEU A 55 12.89 0.11 -2.44
CA LEU A 55 12.76 -1.32 -2.11
C LEU A 55 14.10 -2.04 -1.84
N GLN A 56 15.23 -1.39 -2.11
CA GLN A 56 16.56 -1.88 -1.74
C GLN A 56 16.82 -2.00 -0.22
N PRO A 57 16.37 -1.07 0.65
CA PRO A 57 16.53 -1.25 2.08
C PRO A 57 15.75 -2.49 2.54
N GLY A 58 16.30 -3.24 3.49
CA GLY A 58 15.61 -4.33 4.21
C GLY A 58 14.52 -3.83 5.15
N LYS A 59 13.82 -2.76 4.79
CA LYS A 59 12.75 -2.11 5.56
C LYS A 59 11.58 -1.84 4.63
N PRO A 60 10.34 -1.93 5.13
CA PRO A 60 9.17 -1.62 4.30
C PRO A 60 9.15 -0.13 3.99
N VAL A 61 8.60 0.20 2.83
CA VAL A 61 8.35 1.58 2.43
C VAL A 61 6.96 1.97 2.91
N GLN A 62 6.88 3.06 3.65
CA GLN A 62 5.63 3.67 4.07
C GLN A 62 5.38 4.95 3.28
N MET A 63 4.16 5.09 2.78
CA MET A 63 3.69 6.29 2.09
C MET A 63 2.43 6.80 2.76
N ASN A 64 2.53 7.96 3.40
CA ASN A 64 1.40 8.60 4.04
C ASN A 64 0.44 9.18 3.00
N ILE A 65 -0.86 9.05 3.26
CA ILE A 65 -1.90 9.62 2.42
C ILE A 65 -2.42 10.89 3.10
N THR A 66 -2.11 12.06 2.55
CA THR A 66 -2.52 13.35 3.13
C THR A 66 -4.04 13.41 3.26
N GLY A 67 -4.52 13.83 4.43
CA GLY A 67 -5.95 13.93 4.73
C GLY A 67 -6.58 12.67 5.31
N TYR A 68 -5.84 11.56 5.42
CA TYR A 68 -6.35 10.29 5.95
C TYR A 68 -5.48 9.75 7.08
N GLN A 69 -6.07 8.97 7.99
CA GLN A 69 -5.36 8.28 9.09
C GLN A 69 -4.81 6.90 8.66
N VAL A 70 -4.62 6.72 7.35
CA VAL A 70 -4.05 5.50 6.77
C VAL A 70 -2.82 5.84 5.93
N ALA A 71 -1.89 4.90 5.88
CA ALA A 71 -0.73 4.94 5.01
C ALA A 71 -0.68 3.67 4.16
N LEU A 72 -0.04 3.76 3.00
CA LEU A 72 0.36 2.58 2.25
C LEU A 72 1.66 2.03 2.83
N LEU A 73 1.71 0.72 3.03
CA LEU A 73 2.91 -0.01 3.37
C LEU A 73 3.20 -1.01 2.26
N PHE A 74 4.41 -0.96 1.70
CA PHE A 74 4.81 -1.89 0.65
C PHE A 74 6.29 -2.24 0.70
N GLY A 75 6.62 -3.45 0.26
CA GLY A 75 7.97 -3.98 0.38
C GLY A 75 8.09 -5.37 -0.20
N LYS A 76 9.27 -5.98 -0.06
CA LYS A 76 9.41 -7.43 -0.27
C LYS A 76 8.52 -8.16 0.73
N ASP A 77 7.95 -9.27 0.31
CA ASP A 77 7.00 -10.03 1.13
C ASP A 77 7.56 -10.39 2.52
N GLU A 78 8.80 -10.89 2.56
CA GLU A 78 9.54 -11.19 3.81
C GLU A 78 9.66 -9.98 4.75
N VAL A 79 9.98 -8.80 4.19
CA VAL A 79 10.16 -7.56 4.95
C VAL A 79 8.81 -7.07 5.50
N ILE A 80 7.73 -7.29 4.77
CA ILE A 80 6.38 -6.90 5.19
C ILE A 80 5.87 -7.85 6.28
N GLN A 81 6.14 -9.14 6.16
CA GLN A 81 5.79 -10.13 7.19
C GLN A 81 6.55 -9.88 8.50
N ASP A 82 7.82 -9.46 8.43
CA ASP A 82 8.58 -9.09 9.63
C ASP A 82 8.08 -7.78 10.26
N ALA A 83 7.54 -6.86 9.45
CA ALA A 83 7.07 -5.55 9.90
C ALA A 83 5.61 -5.55 10.39
N THR A 84 4.83 -6.58 10.09
CA THR A 84 3.39 -6.62 10.40
C THR A 84 3.03 -7.91 11.13
N SER A 85 2.22 -7.80 12.17
CA SER A 85 1.82 -8.94 13.00
C SER A 85 0.52 -9.60 12.52
N ARG A 86 -0.31 -8.88 11.75
CA ARG A 86 -1.63 -9.35 11.31
C ARG A 86 -2.00 -8.84 9.92
N PHE A 87 -2.78 -9.63 9.19
CA PHE A 87 -3.32 -9.30 7.87
C PHE A 87 -4.85 -9.35 7.89
N ILE A 88 -5.52 -8.28 7.45
CA ILE A 88 -6.98 -8.17 7.47
C ILE A 88 -7.47 -7.77 6.08
N HIS A 89 -8.50 -8.43 5.55
CA HIS A 89 -9.22 -7.99 4.36
C HIS A 89 -10.56 -7.37 4.78
N LEU A 90 -10.67 -6.05 4.63
CA LEU A 90 -11.89 -5.29 4.91
C LEU A 90 -12.75 -5.08 3.67
N VAL A 91 -12.18 -5.21 2.47
CA VAL A 91 -12.95 -5.15 1.22
C VAL A 91 -12.80 -6.46 0.44
N PRO A 92 -13.88 -6.99 -0.15
CA PRO A 92 -13.79 -8.18 -0.99
C PRO A 92 -12.90 -7.89 -2.20
N ARG A 93 -11.98 -8.82 -2.52
CA ARG A 93 -11.12 -8.75 -3.71
C ARG A 93 -11.99 -8.71 -4.97
N GLN A 94 -12.23 -7.52 -5.53
CA GLN A 94 -12.75 -7.42 -6.88
C GLN A 94 -11.59 -7.43 -7.87
N LYS A 95 -11.49 -8.50 -8.66
CA LYS A 95 -10.53 -8.60 -9.78
C LYS A 95 -10.68 -7.35 -10.65
N GLY A 96 -9.62 -6.55 -10.79
CA GLY A 96 -9.58 -5.38 -11.65
C GLY A 96 -10.10 -4.08 -11.03
N HIS A 97 -10.46 -4.07 -9.74
CA HIS A 97 -10.87 -2.86 -9.03
C HIS A 97 -9.86 -2.51 -7.93
N TYR A 98 -9.02 -1.51 -8.20
CA TYR A 98 -8.17 -0.89 -7.18
C TYR A 98 -9.07 -0.34 -6.05
N PRO A 99 -8.76 -0.59 -4.77
CA PRO A 99 -9.65 -0.33 -3.63
C PRO A 99 -9.70 1.17 -3.25
N VAL A 100 -9.85 2.07 -4.22
CA VAL A 100 -9.87 3.51 -3.97
C VAL A 100 -11.25 3.97 -3.46
N GLN A 101 -12.34 3.32 -3.86
CA GLN A 101 -13.71 3.76 -3.53
C GLN A 101 -14.12 3.62 -2.05
N ARG A 102 -13.22 3.22 -1.14
CA ARG A 102 -13.61 2.93 0.25
C ARG A 102 -12.61 3.37 1.32
N VAL A 103 -11.65 4.27 1.05
CA VAL A 103 -10.85 4.82 2.16
C VAL A 103 -11.77 5.55 3.16
N ASP A 104 -12.74 6.32 2.67
CA ASP A 104 -13.80 6.93 3.50
C ASP A 104 -14.74 5.91 4.18
N ALA A 105 -14.90 4.71 3.61
CA ALA A 105 -15.76 3.66 4.15
C ALA A 105 -15.02 2.64 5.03
N MET A 106 -13.69 2.76 5.16
CA MET A 106 -12.87 1.93 6.04
C MET A 106 -12.97 2.47 7.47
N SER A 107 -14.14 2.32 8.09
CA SER A 107 -14.23 2.21 9.55
C SER A 107 -13.55 0.90 9.94
N ILE A 108 -12.25 0.97 10.16
CA ILE A 108 -11.47 -0.17 10.64
C ILE A 108 -11.80 -0.29 12.14
N PRO A 109 -12.55 -1.33 12.57
CA PRO A 109 -12.92 -1.50 13.97
C PRO A 109 -11.68 -1.58 14.86
N ASP A 110 -11.82 -1.07 16.09
CA ASP A 110 -10.76 -1.03 17.10
C ASP A 110 -10.28 -2.43 17.52
#